data_AF-A0A9Q3UKX5-F1
#
_entry.id   AF-A0A9Q3UKX5-F1
#
_cell.length_a   1.000
_cell.length_b   1.000
_cell.length_c   1.000
_cell.angle_alpha   90.00
_cell.angle_beta   90.00
_cell.angle_gamma   90.00
#
_symmetry.space_group_name_H-M   'P 1'
#
loop_
_entity.id
_entity.type
_entity.pdbx_description
1 polymer ?
#
loop_
_entity_poly.entity_id
_entity_poly.type
_entity_poly.pdbx_seq_one_letter_code
_entity_poly.pdbx_strand_id
1 'polypeptide(L)'
;MKVRNSKEQQRQRLRRDMERFLSRGGRIEEVPSGTTGDAPDQPRERRSFPFTQGPPATRTDLSQVAATIDARKKARRARRPAARRGPRRKLVYDDFGEPLRWVWED
;
A
#
# COMPACT_ATOMS: atom_id res chain seq x y z
N MET A 1 3.50 22.78 1.67
CA MET A 1 2.82 22.05 2.77
C MET A 1 1.37 21.81 2.38
N LYS A 2 0.89 20.56 2.35
CA LYS A 2 -0.56 20.29 2.22
C LYS A 2 -1.22 20.66 3.54
N VAL A 3 -2.00 21.74 3.56
CA VAL A 3 -2.81 22.11 4.73
C VAL A 3 -3.78 20.95 4.98
N ARG A 4 -3.50 20.16 6.01
CA ARG A 4 -4.41 19.11 6.46
C ARG A 4 -5.53 19.82 7.22
N ASN A 5 -6.63 20.11 6.55
CA ASN A 5 -7.80 20.63 7.26
C ASN A 5 -8.19 19.64 8.35
N SER A 6 -8.36 20.13 9.58
CA SER A 6 -8.81 19.31 10.72
C SER A 6 -10.23 18.78 10.44
N LYS A 7 -10.58 17.63 11.04
CA LYS A 7 -11.94 17.09 11.01
C LYS A 7 -12.97 18.13 11.47
N GLU A 8 -12.60 19.02 12.40
CA GLU A 8 -13.45 20.11 12.86
C GLU A 8 -13.71 21.15 11.78
N GLN A 9 -12.67 21.54 11.04
CA GLN A 9 -12.81 22.48 9.92
C GLN A 9 -13.67 21.89 8.81
N GLN A 10 -13.53 20.59 8.54
CA GLN A 10 -14.40 19.88 7.60
C GLN A 10 -15.86 19.89 8.05
N ARG A 11 -16.14 19.62 9.33
CA ARG A 11 -17.50 19.70 9.89
C ARG A 11 -18.10 21.11 9.79
N GLN A 12 -17.33 22.14 10.13
CA GLN A 12 -17.80 23.53 10.02
C GLN A 12 -18.07 23.95 8.57
N ARG A 13 -17.28 23.44 7.61
CA ARG A 13 -17.51 23.68 6.19
C ARG A 13 -18.82 23.01 5.74
N LEU A 14 -19.00 21.73 6.07
CA LEU A 14 -20.20 20.98 5.69
C LEU A 14 -21.48 21.61 6.25
N ARG A 15 -21.46 22.09 7.50
CA ARG A 15 -22.59 22.81 8.10
C ARG A 15 -22.96 24.07 7.31
N ARG A 16 -21.96 24.90 6.97
CA ARG A 16 -22.17 26.11 6.16
C ARG A 16 -22.72 25.83 4.77
N ASP A 17 -22.23 24.76 4.13
CA ASP A 17 -22.71 24.35 2.81
C ASP A 17 -24.17 23.86 2.87
N MET A 18 -24.53 23.11 3.92
CA MET A 18 -25.89 22.65 4.16
C MET A 18 -26.85 23.81 4.46
N GLU A 19 -26.47 24.75 5.32
CA GLU A 19 -27.25 25.97 5.61
C GLU A 19 -27.49 26.80 4.35
N ARG A 20 -26.47 26.96 3.51
CA ARG A 20 -26.59 27.65 2.22
C ARG A 20 -27.54 26.95 1.26
N PHE A 21 -27.51 25.62 1.23
CA PHE A 21 -28.41 24.83 0.38
C PHE A 21 -29.86 25.00 0.82
N LEU A 22 -30.12 24.92 2.13
CA LEU A 22 -31.45 25.12 2.71
C LEU A 22 -31.97 26.55 2.51
N SER A 23 -31.13 27.57 2.69
CA SER A 23 -31.54 28.97 2.54
C SER A 23 -31.90 29.36 1.10
N ARG A 24 -31.41 28.61 0.11
CA ARG A 24 -31.77 28.76 -1.31
C ARG A 24 -33.02 27.98 -1.71
N GLY A 25 -33.72 27.38 -0.74
CA GLY A 25 -34.91 26.56 -0.98
C GLY A 25 -34.63 25.11 -1.34
N GLY A 26 -33.39 24.64 -1.16
CA GLY A 26 -33.04 23.22 -1.29
C GLY A 26 -33.75 22.38 -0.23
N ARG A 27 -34.09 21.14 -0.58
CA ARG A 27 -34.70 20.16 0.34
C ARG A 27 -33.74 19.00 0.56
N ILE A 28 -33.62 18.58 1.82
CA ILE A 28 -32.83 17.40 2.18
C ILE A 28 -33.77 16.20 2.16
N GLU A 29 -33.45 15.20 1.36
CA GLU A 29 -34.14 13.92 1.36
C GLU A 29 -33.49 12.99 2.37
N GLU A 30 -34.27 12.50 3.33
CA GLU A 30 -33.81 11.50 4.29
C GLU A 30 -34.00 10.11 3.69
N VAL A 31 -32.89 9.43 3.41
CA VAL A 31 -32.88 8.07 2.88
C VAL A 31 -32.55 7.11 4.03
N PRO A 32 -33.40 6.10 4.30
CA PRO A 32 -33.11 5.11 5.33
C PRO A 32 -31.79 4.37 5.10
N SER A 33 -31.12 4.04 6.20
CA SER A 33 -29.92 3.21 6.17
C SER A 33 -30.22 1.86 5.52
N GLY A 34 -29.44 1.49 4.49
CA GLY A 34 -29.61 0.23 3.76
C GLY A 34 -30.48 0.32 2.51
N THR A 35 -31.04 1.48 2.18
CA THR A 35 -31.69 1.69 0.88
C THR A 35 -30.65 1.65 -0.23
N THR A 36 -30.82 0.72 -1.18
CA THR A 36 -30.04 0.69 -2.40
C THR A 36 -30.63 1.68 -3.41
N GLY A 37 -29.79 2.33 -4.21
CA GLY A 37 -30.23 3.18 -5.32
C GLY A 37 -30.65 2.40 -6.57
N ASP A 38 -30.57 1.06 -6.53
CA ASP A 38 -30.95 0.19 -7.63
C ASP A 38 -32.46 -0.13 -7.56
N ALA A 39 -33.17 -0.07 -8.69
CA ALA A 39 -34.57 -0.50 -8.74
C ALA A 39 -34.69 -2.00 -8.42
N PRO A 40 -35.63 -2.41 -7.54
CA PRO A 40 -35.76 -3.81 -7.12
C PRO A 40 -36.15 -4.75 -8.28
N ASP A 41 -36.81 -4.20 -9.30
CA ASP A 41 -37.38 -4.92 -10.44
C ASP A 41 -36.50 -4.85 -11.71
N GLN A 42 -35.41 -4.07 -11.66
CA GLN A 42 -34.49 -3.97 -12.78
C GLN A 42 -33.30 -4.88 -12.52
N PRO A 43 -32.95 -5.78 -13.47
CA PRO A 43 -31.70 -6.50 -13.39
C PRO A 43 -30.59 -5.47 -13.22
N ARG A 44 -29.77 -5.60 -12.19
CA ARG A 44 -28.59 -4.75 -12.00
C ARG A 44 -27.89 -4.67 -13.34
N GLU A 45 -27.90 -3.50 -13.99
CA GLU A 45 -26.99 -3.27 -15.10
C GLU A 45 -25.63 -3.62 -14.54
N ARG A 46 -24.97 -4.61 -15.17
CA ARG A 46 -23.63 -5.00 -14.77
C ARG A 46 -22.81 -3.72 -14.88
N ARG A 47 -22.63 -3.01 -13.76
CA ARG A 47 -21.78 -1.82 -13.70
C ARG A 47 -20.52 -2.23 -14.41
N SER A 48 -20.32 -1.69 -15.60
CA SER A 48 -19.19 -2.06 -16.44
C SER A 48 -17.98 -1.88 -15.55
N PHE A 49 -17.37 -2.99 -15.13
CA PHE A 49 -16.24 -2.90 -14.24
C PHE A 49 -15.25 -2.01 -14.98
N PRO A 50 -14.83 -0.86 -14.43
CA PRO A 50 -13.94 0.06 -15.15
C PRO A 50 -12.57 -0.58 -15.46
N PHE A 51 -12.37 -1.82 -14.99
CA PHE A 51 -11.20 -2.67 -15.19
C PHE A 51 -11.36 -3.72 -16.30
N THR A 52 -12.53 -3.92 -16.90
CA THR A 52 -12.65 -4.72 -18.13
C THR A 52 -12.36 -3.83 -19.33
N GLN A 53 -11.13 -3.35 -19.40
CA GLN A 53 -10.63 -2.51 -20.48
C GLN A 53 -10.25 -3.39 -21.67
N GLY A 54 -11.17 -3.52 -22.63
CA GLY A 54 -10.89 -3.92 -24.02
C GLY A 54 -10.21 -5.28 -24.23
N PRO A 55 -9.91 -5.63 -25.50
CA PRO A 55 -9.06 -6.77 -25.81
C PRO A 55 -7.69 -6.58 -25.15
N PRO A 56 -7.07 -7.65 -24.62
CA PRO A 56 -5.75 -7.55 -24.00
C PRO A 56 -4.75 -6.95 -24.99
N ALA A 57 -4.06 -5.88 -24.58
CA ALA A 57 -3.03 -5.26 -25.40
C ALA A 57 -1.93 -6.28 -25.74
N THR A 58 -1.47 -6.29 -27.00
CA THR A 58 -0.35 -7.13 -27.45
C THR A 58 0.91 -6.72 -26.70
N ARG A 59 1.38 -7.58 -25.80
CA ARG A 59 2.64 -7.38 -25.05
C ARG A 59 3.76 -8.15 -25.74
N THR A 60 4.93 -7.52 -25.84
CA THR A 60 6.17 -8.21 -26.25
C THR A 60 6.67 -9.07 -25.10
N ASP A 61 6.97 -10.34 -25.36
CA ASP A 61 7.57 -11.21 -24.34
C ASP A 61 9.02 -10.81 -24.08
N LEU A 62 9.34 -10.51 -22.82
CA LEU A 62 10.68 -10.15 -22.35
C LEU A 62 11.25 -11.19 -21.37
N SER A 63 10.63 -12.38 -21.30
CA SER A 63 11.04 -13.49 -20.42
C SER A 63 12.52 -13.84 -20.59
N GLN A 64 13.00 -13.94 -21.82
CA GLN A 64 14.40 -14.24 -22.14
C GLN A 64 15.35 -13.14 -21.66
N VAL A 65 15.00 -11.86 -21.89
CA VAL A 65 15.81 -10.72 -21.46
C VAL A 65 15.93 -10.68 -19.93
N ALA A 66 14.82 -10.91 -19.23
CA ALA A 66 14.80 -11.00 -17.77
C ALA A 66 15.68 -12.16 -17.27
N ALA A 67 15.57 -13.34 -17.89
CA ALA A 67 16.40 -14.50 -17.56
C ALA A 67 17.90 -14.21 -17.75
N THR A 68 18.29 -13.52 -18.82
CA THR A 68 19.69 -13.10 -19.05
C THR A 68 20.19 -12.14 -17.97
N ILE A 69 19.37 -11.17 -17.57
CA ILE A 69 19.72 -10.21 -16.50
C ILE A 69 19.95 -10.94 -15.17
N ASP A 70 19.08 -11.89 -14.84
CA ASP A 70 19.17 -12.64 -13.60
C ASP A 70 20.35 -13.62 -13.58
N ALA A 71 20.64 -14.28 -14.70
CA ALA A 71 21.85 -15.10 -14.85
C ALA A 71 23.11 -14.25 -14.62
N ARG A 72 23.17 -13.04 -15.20
CA ARG A 72 24.29 -12.10 -14.98
C ARG A 72 24.44 -11.69 -13.51
N LYS A 73 23.33 -11.38 -12.84
CA LYS A 73 23.33 -11.04 -11.40
C LYS A 73 23.83 -12.20 -10.54
N LYS A 74 23.36 -13.42 -10.81
CA LYS A 74 23.77 -14.64 -10.10
C LYS A 74 25.26 -14.93 -10.30
N ALA A 75 25.75 -14.88 -11.54
CA ALA A 75 27.17 -15.05 -11.85
C ALA A 75 28.06 -14.03 -11.13
N ARG A 76 27.63 -12.76 -11.08
CA ARG A 76 28.36 -11.70 -10.34
C ARG A 76 28.39 -11.95 -8.84
N ARG A 77 27.31 -12.50 -8.26
CA ARG A 77 27.25 -12.86 -6.84
C ARG A 77 28.13 -14.07 -6.51
N ALA A 78 28.15 -15.09 -7.37
CA ALA A 78 28.99 -16.27 -7.22
C ALA A 78 30.50 -15.96 -7.33
N ARG A 79 30.87 -14.96 -8.14
CA ARG A 79 32.25 -14.48 -8.29
C ARG A 79 32.77 -13.66 -7.10
N ARG A 80 31.92 -13.23 -6.17
CA ARG A 80 32.43 -12.54 -4.97
C ARG A 80 33.08 -13.59 -4.07
N PRO A 81 34.38 -13.46 -3.74
CA PRO A 81 34.99 -14.36 -2.78
C PRO A 81 34.16 -14.29 -1.49
N ALA A 82 33.85 -15.46 -0.92
CA ALA A 82 33.28 -15.51 0.40
C ALA A 82 34.22 -14.73 1.32
N ALA A 83 33.69 -13.71 2.00
CA ALA A 83 34.48 -12.98 2.98
C ALA A 83 35.01 -14.01 3.97
N ARG A 84 36.35 -14.15 4.05
CA ARG A 84 36.99 -15.01 5.04
C ARG A 84 36.49 -14.55 6.40
N ARG A 85 35.71 -15.39 7.06
CA ARG A 85 35.28 -15.15 8.44
C ARG A 85 36.53 -15.39 9.28
N GLY A 86 37.20 -14.31 9.64
CA GLY A 86 38.19 -14.34 10.71
C GLY A 86 37.50 -14.36 12.07
N PRO A 87 38.25 -14.64 13.15
CA PRO A 87 37.69 -14.73 14.48
C PRO A 87 36.94 -13.45 14.84
N ARG A 88 35.75 -13.60 15.42
CA ARG A 88 34.87 -12.48 15.78
C ARG A 88 34.86 -12.31 17.29
N ARG A 89 34.98 -11.06 17.73
CA ARG A 89 34.79 -10.70 19.14
C ARG A 89 33.30 -10.77 19.46
N LYS A 90 32.90 -11.71 20.30
CA LYS A 90 31.57 -11.75 20.92
C LYS A 90 31.66 -11.27 22.37
N LEU A 91 30.70 -10.46 22.78
CA LEU A 91 30.53 -10.06 24.18
C LEU A 91 29.70 -11.15 24.86
N VAL A 92 30.25 -11.73 25.92
CA VAL A 92 29.56 -12.71 26.76
C VAL A 92 28.75 -11.97 27.81
N TYR A 93 27.51 -12.41 28.02
CA TYR A 93 26.60 -11.86 29.00
C TYR A 93 26.36 -12.87 30.12
N ASP A 94 26.21 -12.37 31.35
CA ASP A 94 25.82 -13.17 32.52
C ASP A 94 24.33 -13.55 32.47
N ASP A 95 23.85 -14.39 33.40
CA ASP A 95 22.44 -14.80 33.53
C ASP A 95 21.48 -13.60 33.73
N PHE A 96 22.02 -12.45 34.15
CA PHE A 96 21.31 -11.17 34.29
C PHE A 96 21.45 -10.22 33.08
N GLY A 97 22.15 -10.63 32.02
CA GLY A 97 22.34 -9.82 30.81
C GLY A 97 23.42 -8.74 30.91
N GLU A 98 24.21 -8.72 31.99
CA GLU A 98 25.34 -7.81 32.14
C GLU A 98 26.56 -8.28 31.32
N PRO A 99 27.30 -7.38 30.65
CA PRO A 99 28.44 -7.75 29.83
C PRO A 99 29.65 -8.15 30.69
N LEU A 100 30.04 -9.42 30.64
CA LEU A 100 31.17 -9.97 31.41
C LEU A 100 32.51 -9.73 30.72
N ARG A 101 32.68 -10.25 29.50
CA ARG A 101 33.97 -10.19 28.78
C ARG A 101 33.84 -10.42 27.28
N TRP A 102 34.84 -9.95 26.54
CA TRP A 102 35.00 -10.25 25.12
C TRP A 102 35.75 -11.56 24.93
N VAL A 103 35.18 -12.48 24.16
CA VAL A 103 35.82 -13.73 23.76
C VAL A 103 35.92 -13.75 22.24
N TRP A 104 37.04 -14.24 21.71
CA TRP A 104 37.21 -14.51 20.29
C TRP A 104 36.62 -15.89 19.99
N GLU A 105 35.68 -15.93 19.05
CA GLU A 105 35.12 -17.17 18.49
C GLU A 105 35.62 -17.28 17.05
N ASP A 106 36.14 -18.46 16.67
CA ASP A 106 36.68 -18.74 15.34
C ASP A 106 35.60 -18.78 14.24
#